data_AF-A0A357IZR4-F1
#
_entry.id   AF-A0A357IZR4-F1
#
_cell.length_a   1.000
_cell.length_b   1.000
_cell.length_c   1.000
_cell.angle_alpha   90.00
_cell.angle_beta   90.00
_cell.angle_gamma   90.00
#
_symmetry.space_group_name_H-M   'P 1'
#
loop_
_entity.id
_entity.type
_entity.pdbx_description
1 polymer ?
#
loop_
_entity_poly.entity_id
_entity_poly.type
_entity_poly.pdbx_seq_one_letter_code
_entity_poly.pdbx_strand_id
1 'polypeptide(L)'
;MHPESARRLEAIVSRMEKTGSIGRFASLQPRYASREEIGLVHATDYVDVVELYSKSERSLDGDTVTSKHSFEAATMAAGAGLAAADAIHKGDIDRALLLVRPPGHHSLPQKAMGFCLFNNIAITARYLQSLGYKRPAILDWDVHHGNGT
;
A
#
# COMPACT_ATOMS: atom_id res chain seq x y z
N MET A 1 5.95 -10.76 19.50
CA MET A 1 6.39 -9.64 18.62
C MET A 1 6.00 -10.02 17.19
N HIS A 2 5.27 -9.17 16.48
CA HIS A 2 4.81 -9.47 15.12
C HIS A 2 5.91 -9.13 14.10
N PRO A 3 6.21 -9.99 13.09
CA PRO A 3 7.29 -9.74 12.13
C PRO A 3 7.02 -8.53 11.23
N GLU A 4 5.77 -8.32 10.85
CA GLU A 4 5.32 -7.10 10.19
C GLU A 4 5.17 -5.98 11.24
N SER A 5 6.16 -5.08 11.32
CA SER A 5 6.24 -4.01 12.33
C SER A 5 6.85 -2.73 11.78
N ALA A 6 6.59 -1.60 12.45
CA ALA A 6 7.12 -0.27 12.07
C ALA A 6 8.65 -0.23 11.93
N ARG A 7 9.35 -1.05 12.73
CA ARG A 7 10.81 -1.21 12.70
C ARG A 7 11.35 -1.56 11.32
N ARG A 8 10.56 -2.22 10.45
CA ARG A 8 10.96 -2.53 9.07
C ARG A 8 11.20 -1.26 8.27
N LEU A 9 10.26 -0.30 8.31
CA LEU A 9 10.41 0.98 7.61
C LEU A 9 11.51 1.83 8.27
N GLU A 10 11.52 1.91 9.60
CA GLU A 10 12.54 2.66 10.35
C GLU A 10 13.97 2.18 10.01
N ALA A 11 14.18 0.87 9.90
CA ALA A 11 15.48 0.30 9.55
C ALA A 11 15.91 0.66 8.12
N ILE A 12 14.99 0.62 7.15
CA ILE A 12 15.27 1.01 5.76
C ILE A 12 15.63 2.49 5.69
N VAL A 13 14.80 3.36 6.28
CA VAL A 13 15.02 4.81 6.29
C VAL A 13 16.35 5.15 6.98
N SER A 14 16.60 4.61 8.18
CA SER A 14 17.85 4.83 8.90
C SER A 14 19.09 4.39 8.09
N ARG A 15 18.99 3.29 7.34
CA ARG A 15 20.08 2.84 6.47
C ARG A 15 20.27 3.78 5.29
N MET A 16 19.20 4.26 4.66
CA MET A 16 19.28 5.22 3.56
C MET A 16 19.87 6.56 4.01
N GLU A 17 19.52 7.03 5.21
CA GLU A 17 20.11 8.23 5.82
C GLU A 17 21.60 8.04 6.09
N LYS A 18 21.99 6.97 6.79
CA LYS A 18 23.40 6.67 7.12
C LYS A 18 24.30 6.51 5.89
N THR A 19 23.75 6.07 4.76
CA THR A 19 24.49 5.90 3.50
C THR A 19 24.42 7.13 2.60
N GLY A 20 23.66 8.16 2.98
CA GLY A 20 23.39 9.32 2.12
C GLY A 20 22.51 9.03 0.90
N SER A 21 22.02 7.79 0.75
CA SER A 21 21.22 7.36 -0.39
C SER A 21 19.88 8.09 -0.46
N ILE A 22 19.33 8.52 0.69
CA ILE A 22 18.06 9.23 0.74
C ILE A 22 18.09 10.56 -0.03
N GLY A 23 19.24 11.25 -0.05
CA GLY A 23 19.43 12.51 -0.79
C GLY A 23 19.46 12.35 -2.32
N ARG A 24 19.41 11.11 -2.82
CA ARG A 24 19.35 10.81 -4.27
C ARG A 24 17.92 10.80 -4.80
N PHE A 25 16.92 10.86 -3.93
CA PHE A 25 15.51 10.80 -4.28
C PHE A 25 14.86 12.15 -4.01
N ALA A 26 14.04 12.63 -4.95
CA ALA A 26 13.12 13.71 -4.65
C ALA A 26 12.07 13.23 -3.64
N SER A 27 11.71 14.08 -2.68
CA SER A 27 10.63 13.76 -1.75
C SER A 27 9.28 13.92 -2.45
N LEU A 28 8.47 12.87 -2.43
CA LEU A 28 7.08 12.91 -2.85
C LEU A 28 6.20 12.59 -1.64
N GLN A 29 5.29 13.51 -1.31
CA GLN A 29 4.38 13.30 -0.20
C GLN A 29 3.27 12.32 -0.62
N PRO A 30 3.02 11.24 0.16
CA PRO A 30 1.87 10.39 -0.09
C PRO A 30 0.58 11.17 0.24
N ARG A 31 -0.53 10.69 -0.30
CA ARG A 31 -1.88 11.13 0.07
C ARG A 31 -2.68 9.95 0.58
N TYR A 32 -3.80 10.22 1.24
CA TYR A 32 -4.78 9.18 1.52
C TYR A 32 -5.47 8.77 0.22
N ALA A 33 -5.57 7.46 -0.03
CA ALA A 33 -6.45 6.93 -1.06
C ALA A 33 -7.91 7.11 -0.62
N SER A 34 -8.76 7.58 -1.53
CA SER A 34 -10.19 7.68 -1.27
C SER A 34 -10.84 6.30 -1.25
N ARG A 35 -12.05 6.20 -0.69
CA ARG A 35 -12.81 4.95 -0.69
C ARG A 35 -13.15 4.50 -2.11
N GLU A 36 -13.40 5.43 -3.02
CA GLU A 36 -13.65 5.17 -4.44
C GLU A 36 -12.40 4.61 -5.13
N GLU A 37 -11.21 5.14 -4.83
CA GLU A 37 -9.94 4.66 -5.39
C GLU A 37 -9.60 3.25 -4.87
N ILE A 38 -9.83 2.99 -3.57
CA ILE A 38 -9.71 1.64 -3.00
C ILE A 38 -10.76 0.70 -3.61
N GLY A 39 -11.95 1.25 -3.89
CA GLY A 39 -13.08 0.59 -4.55
C GLY A 39 -12.82 0.11 -5.97
N LEU A 40 -11.71 0.53 -6.60
CA LEU A 40 -11.27 -0.02 -7.88
C LEU A 40 -10.87 -1.51 -7.79
N VAL A 41 -10.58 -1.99 -6.59
CA VAL A 41 -10.15 -3.39 -6.33
C VAL A 41 -11.00 -4.05 -5.25
N HIS A 42 -11.33 -3.32 -4.20
CA HIS A 42 -11.99 -3.87 -3.03
C HIS A 42 -13.48 -3.53 -2.99
N ALA A 43 -14.29 -4.46 -2.48
CA ALA A 43 -15.70 -4.19 -2.28
C ALA A 43 -15.91 -3.17 -1.14
N THR A 44 -16.97 -2.36 -1.24
CA THR A 44 -17.25 -1.28 -0.27
C THR A 44 -17.45 -1.82 1.15
N ASP A 45 -18.15 -2.94 1.29
CA ASP A 45 -18.38 -3.62 2.57
C ASP A 45 -17.08 -4.14 3.20
N TYR A 46 -16.14 -4.61 2.38
CA TYR A 46 -14.80 -4.97 2.86
C TYR A 46 -14.04 -3.76 3.40
N VAL A 47 -14.09 -2.61 2.73
CA VAL A 47 -13.48 -1.38 3.24
C VAL A 47 -14.08 -0.97 4.59
N ASP A 48 -15.41 -1.10 4.74
CA ASP A 48 -16.11 -0.87 6.01
C ASP A 48 -15.63 -1.82 7.13
N VAL A 49 -15.44 -3.11 6.81
CA VAL A 49 -14.93 -4.11 7.75
C VAL A 49 -13.51 -3.75 8.20
N VAL A 50 -12.62 -3.39 7.28
CA VAL A 50 -11.23 -2.99 7.62
C VAL A 50 -11.22 -1.76 8.52
N GLU A 51 -12.06 -0.77 8.24
CA GLU A 51 -12.19 0.43 9.08
C GLU A 51 -12.71 0.11 10.49
N LEU A 52 -13.80 -0.66 10.57
CA LEU A 52 -14.42 -1.06 11.83
C LEU A 52 -13.46 -1.90 12.70
N TYR A 53 -12.77 -2.86 12.10
CA TYR A 53 -11.85 -3.73 12.81
C TYR A 53 -10.62 -2.96 13.27
N SER A 54 -10.12 -2.02 12.46
CA SER A 54 -9.05 -1.10 12.90
C SER A 54 -9.48 -0.29 14.11
N LYS A 55 -10.66 0.37 14.06
CA LYS A 55 -11.19 1.16 15.19
C LYS A 55 -11.38 0.37 16.48
N SER A 56 -11.72 -0.92 16.34
CA SER A 56 -11.92 -1.84 17.47
C SER A 56 -10.68 -2.67 17.82
N GLU A 57 -9.55 -2.42 17.15
CA GLU A 57 -8.26 -3.13 17.33
C GLU A 57 -8.40 -4.66 17.23
N ARG A 58 -9.25 -5.11 16.31
CA ARG A 58 -9.55 -6.53 16.06
C ARG A 58 -8.72 -7.08 14.91
N SER A 59 -8.33 -8.33 15.02
CA SER A 59 -7.68 -9.05 13.91
C SER A 59 -8.68 -9.32 12.78
N LEU A 60 -8.25 -9.07 11.54
CA LEU A 60 -9.01 -9.38 10.32
C LEU A 60 -8.87 -10.86 9.92
N ASP A 61 -7.73 -11.47 10.25
CA ASP A 61 -7.46 -12.91 10.16
C ASP A 61 -6.46 -13.31 11.27
N GLY A 62 -6.12 -14.59 11.39
CA GLY A 62 -5.25 -15.12 12.47
C GLY A 62 -3.87 -14.46 12.56
N ASP A 63 -3.33 -13.97 11.44
CA ASP A 63 -2.04 -13.30 11.37
C ASP A 63 -2.13 -11.82 10.97
N THR A 64 -3.33 -11.35 10.60
CA THR A 64 -3.54 -10.00 10.07
C THR A 64 -4.22 -9.15 11.13
N VAL A 65 -3.39 -8.65 12.05
CA VAL A 65 -3.80 -7.85 13.20
C VAL A 65 -3.92 -6.37 12.84
N THR A 66 -4.78 -5.65 13.55
CA THR A 66 -4.96 -4.20 13.35
C THR A 66 -4.81 -3.43 14.66
N SER A 67 -4.57 -2.14 14.55
CA SER A 67 -4.69 -1.16 15.63
C SER A 67 -5.61 -0.03 15.18
N LYS A 68 -5.91 0.91 16.09
CA LYS A 68 -6.74 2.07 15.79
C LYS A 68 -6.23 2.95 14.64
N HIS A 69 -4.94 2.85 14.29
CA HIS A 69 -4.31 3.59 13.19
C HIS A 69 -4.13 2.77 11.91
N SER A 70 -4.49 1.48 11.90
CA SER A 70 -4.25 0.60 10.76
C SER A 70 -4.98 1.03 9.49
N PHE A 71 -6.22 1.50 9.60
CA PHE A 71 -6.97 1.99 8.44
C PHE A 71 -6.32 3.23 7.82
N GLU A 72 -5.96 4.21 8.65
CA GLU A 72 -5.23 5.42 8.22
C GLU A 72 -3.90 5.06 7.55
N ALA A 73 -3.11 4.17 8.17
CA ALA A 73 -1.85 3.71 7.58
C ALA A 73 -2.05 2.96 6.25
N ALA A 74 -3.08 2.11 6.14
CA ALA A 74 -3.39 1.37 4.91
C ALA A 74 -3.84 2.29 3.77
N THR A 75 -4.68 3.29 4.06
CA THR A 75 -5.10 4.29 3.07
C THR A 75 -3.94 5.17 2.60
N MET A 76 -3.00 5.51 3.49
CA MET A 76 -1.77 6.23 3.12
C MET A 76 -0.81 5.34 2.31
N ALA A 77 -0.70 4.05 2.64
CA ALA A 77 0.11 3.09 1.88
C ALA A 77 -0.41 2.89 0.45
N ALA A 78 -1.72 2.74 0.27
CA ALA A 78 -2.35 2.68 -1.05
C ALA A 78 -2.17 4.00 -1.82
N GLY A 79 -2.43 5.13 -1.15
CA GLY A 79 -2.38 6.45 -1.78
C GLY A 79 -0.97 6.94 -2.14
N ALA A 80 0.08 6.37 -1.55
CA ALA A 80 1.46 6.60 -1.99
C ALA A 80 1.68 6.14 -3.45
N GLY A 81 1.07 5.01 -3.84
CA GLY A 81 1.11 4.52 -5.22
C GLY A 81 0.35 5.44 -6.18
N LEU A 82 -0.78 5.97 -5.73
CA LEU A 82 -1.58 6.92 -6.51
C LEU A 82 -0.85 8.26 -6.72
N ALA A 83 -0.23 8.80 -5.67
CA ALA A 83 0.58 10.02 -5.77
C ALA A 83 1.76 9.84 -6.74
N ALA A 84 2.42 8.69 -6.71
CA ALA A 84 3.48 8.38 -7.66
C ALA A 84 2.95 8.22 -9.10
N ALA A 85 1.81 7.57 -9.29
CA ALA A 85 1.15 7.46 -10.58
C ALA A 85 0.80 8.85 -11.15
N ASP A 86 0.25 9.75 -10.33
CA ASP A 86 -0.05 11.13 -10.70
C ASP A 86 1.20 11.90 -11.15
N ALA A 87 2.28 11.83 -10.36
CA ALA A 87 3.53 12.53 -10.67
C ALA A 87 4.20 11.99 -11.93
N ILE A 88 4.18 10.66 -12.14
CA ILE A 88 4.68 10.04 -13.38
C ILE A 88 3.82 10.45 -14.57
N HIS A 89 2.49 10.42 -14.43
CA HIS A 89 1.57 10.77 -15.51
C HIS A 89 1.74 12.24 -15.96
N LYS A 90 2.02 13.15 -15.03
CA LYS A 90 2.33 14.57 -15.31
C LYS A 90 3.71 14.79 -15.92
N GLY A 91 4.61 13.81 -15.82
CA GLY A 91 6.01 13.93 -16.23
C GLY A 91 6.91 14.60 -15.20
N ASP A 92 6.48 14.71 -13.94
CA ASP A 92 7.28 15.32 -12.86
C ASP A 92 8.43 14.41 -12.41
N ILE A 93 8.23 13.08 -12.51
CA ILE A 93 9.22 12.05 -12.17
C ILE A 93 9.14 10.87 -13.15
N ASP A 94 10.25 10.16 -13.35
CA ASP A 94 10.28 8.96 -14.21
C ASP A 94 10.01 7.65 -13.45
N ARG A 95 10.26 7.63 -12.14
CA ARG A 95 10.18 6.44 -11.28
C ARG A 95 10.06 6.83 -9.81
N ALA A 96 9.46 5.94 -9.02
CA ALA A 96 9.31 6.11 -7.57
C ALA A 96 9.72 4.85 -6.81
N LEU A 97 10.23 5.02 -5.59
CA LEU A 97 10.39 3.97 -4.59
C LEU A 97 9.40 4.24 -3.47
N LEU A 98 8.48 3.31 -3.24
CA LEU A 98 7.42 3.48 -2.23
C LEU A 98 7.79 2.66 -0.99
N LEU A 99 8.19 3.36 0.08
CA LEU A 99 8.48 2.74 1.38
C LEU A 99 7.21 2.75 2.24
N VAL A 100 6.30 1.81 1.99
CA VAL A 100 4.96 1.78 2.60
C VAL A 100 4.74 0.59 3.53
N ARG A 101 3.83 0.78 4.49
CA ARG A 101 3.34 -0.24 5.42
C ARG A 101 1.91 0.13 5.84
N PRO A 102 0.94 -0.80 5.90
CA PRO A 102 1.05 -2.25 5.68
C PRO A 102 1.32 -2.68 4.22
N PRO A 103 1.78 -3.92 3.98
CA PRO A 103 1.91 -4.50 2.63
C PRO A 103 0.53 -4.75 1.98
N GLY A 104 0.51 -5.24 0.74
CA GLY A 104 -0.75 -5.39 0.00
C GLY A 104 -0.97 -6.66 -0.84
N HIS A 105 0.07 -7.34 -1.32
CA HIS A 105 -0.06 -8.36 -2.37
C HIS A 105 -0.85 -9.64 -2.02
N HIS A 106 -1.19 -9.86 -0.74
CA HIS A 106 -2.04 -10.97 -0.30
C HIS A 106 -3.51 -10.58 -0.11
N SER A 107 -3.85 -9.28 -0.15
CA SER A 107 -5.22 -8.81 0.08
C SER A 107 -6.09 -9.10 -1.14
N LEU A 108 -7.13 -9.92 -0.95
CA LEU A 108 -8.14 -10.24 -1.95
C LEU A 108 -9.20 -9.12 -2.00
N PRO A 109 -10.04 -9.04 -3.05
CA PRO A 109 -11.11 -8.03 -3.15
C PRO A 109 -12.01 -7.90 -1.91
N GLN A 110 -12.23 -8.98 -1.16
CA GLN A 110 -13.08 -9.03 0.03
C GLN A 110 -12.42 -9.70 1.26
N LYS A 111 -11.10 -9.86 1.26
CA LYS A 111 -10.40 -10.55 2.37
C LYS A 111 -9.00 -10.00 2.63
N ALA A 112 -8.74 -9.69 3.91
CA ALA A 112 -7.41 -9.39 4.41
C ALA A 112 -6.72 -10.71 4.81
N MET A 113 -5.44 -10.85 4.53
CA MET A 113 -4.61 -11.98 4.95
C MET A 113 -3.13 -11.65 4.72
N GLY A 114 -2.21 -12.42 5.33
CA GLY A 114 -0.78 -12.25 5.09
C GLY A 114 -0.31 -10.83 5.41
N PHE A 115 -0.84 -10.25 6.48
CA PHE A 115 -0.57 -8.89 6.95
C PHE A 115 -1.12 -7.76 6.06
N CYS A 116 -1.77 -8.09 4.94
CA CYS A 116 -2.20 -7.14 3.93
C CYS A 116 -3.67 -6.71 4.15
N LEU A 117 -3.89 -5.40 4.29
CA LEU A 117 -5.22 -4.82 4.47
C LEU A 117 -5.85 -4.39 3.14
N PHE A 118 -5.10 -3.71 2.29
CA PHE A 118 -5.50 -3.34 0.93
C PHE A 118 -4.41 -3.72 -0.05
N ASN A 119 -4.79 -4.10 -1.26
CA ASN A 119 -3.83 -4.41 -2.30
C ASN A 119 -3.31 -3.13 -2.97
N ASN A 120 -2.27 -2.54 -2.35
CA ASN A 120 -1.66 -1.28 -2.78
C ASN A 120 -1.30 -1.27 -4.28
N ILE A 121 -0.71 -2.37 -4.79
CA ILE A 121 -0.22 -2.42 -6.17
C ILE A 121 -1.35 -2.66 -7.17
N ALA A 122 -2.35 -3.48 -6.82
CA ALA A 122 -3.54 -3.65 -7.65
C ALA A 122 -4.33 -2.33 -7.76
N ILE A 123 -4.50 -1.60 -6.65
CA ILE A 123 -5.15 -0.28 -6.63
C ILE A 123 -4.40 0.69 -7.55
N THR A 124 -3.06 0.74 -7.43
CA THR A 124 -2.21 1.58 -8.28
C THR A 124 -2.34 1.21 -9.76
N ALA A 125 -2.37 -0.09 -10.09
CA ALA A 125 -2.52 -0.56 -11.46
C ALA A 125 -3.89 -0.19 -12.06
N ARG A 126 -4.98 -0.33 -11.29
CA ARG A 126 -6.32 0.10 -11.72
C ARG A 126 -6.41 1.60 -11.88
N TYR A 127 -5.74 2.36 -11.01
CA TYR A 127 -5.66 3.81 -11.14
C TYR A 127 -4.87 4.24 -12.39
N LEU A 128 -3.73 3.61 -12.68
CA LEU A 128 -3.01 3.85 -13.93
C LEU A 128 -3.90 3.56 -15.16
N GLN A 129 -4.74 2.53 -15.11
CA GLN A 129 -5.70 2.27 -16.18
C GLN A 129 -6.71 3.42 -16.37
N SER A 130 -7.17 4.06 -15.29
CA SER A 130 -8.06 5.23 -15.39
C SER A 130 -7.36 6.47 -15.96
N LEU A 131 -6.03 6.56 -15.80
CA LEU A 131 -5.18 7.58 -16.44
C LEU A 131 -4.82 7.25 -17.92
N GLY A 132 -5.31 6.14 -18.46
CA GLY A 132 -5.12 5.75 -19.87
C GLY A 132 -4.02 4.71 -20.14
N TYR A 133 -3.31 4.21 -19.12
CA TYR A 133 -2.32 3.15 -19.29
C TYR A 133 -3.00 1.79 -19.49
N LYS A 134 -3.03 1.28 -20.71
CA LYS A 134 -3.84 0.10 -21.07
C LYS A 134 -3.40 -1.22 -20.43
N ARG A 135 -2.09 -1.42 -20.24
CA ARG A 135 -1.50 -2.73 -19.88
C ARG A 135 -0.39 -2.58 -18.83
N PRO A 136 -0.73 -2.27 -17.57
CA PRO A 136 0.26 -2.32 -16.48
C PRO A 136 0.77 -3.76 -16.31
N ALA A 137 2.07 -3.89 -16.06
CA ALA A 137 2.70 -5.16 -15.70
C ALA A 137 3.18 -5.07 -14.25
N ILE A 138 2.92 -6.13 -13.47
CA ILE A 138 3.37 -6.24 -12.08
C ILE A 138 4.34 -7.41 -12.01
N LEU A 139 5.56 -7.13 -11.56
CA LEU A 139 6.55 -8.14 -11.23
C LEU A 139 6.63 -8.23 -9.70
N ASP A 140 6.10 -9.32 -9.15
CA ASP A 140 6.19 -9.60 -7.72
C ASP A 140 7.38 -10.54 -7.47
N TRP A 141 8.36 -10.05 -6.73
CA TRP A 141 9.55 -10.81 -6.32
C TRP A 141 9.54 -11.18 -4.84
N ASP A 142 8.43 -10.92 -4.13
CA ASP A 142 8.31 -11.35 -2.74
C ASP A 142 8.47 -12.87 -2.69
N VAL A 143 9.02 -13.37 -1.58
CA VAL A 143 9.24 -14.81 -1.42
C VAL A 143 7.93 -15.58 -1.33
N HIS A 144 6.84 -14.91 -0.90
CA HIS A 144 5.50 -15.46 -0.89
C HIS A 144 4.78 -15.13 -2.20
N HIS A 145 3.98 -16.08 -2.67
CA HIS A 145 3.09 -15.84 -3.81
C HIS A 145 2.07 -14.73 -3.48
N GLY A 146 2.09 -13.64 -4.25
CA GLY A 146 1.14 -12.53 -4.16
C GLY A 146 -0.27 -12.88 -4.63
N ASN A 147 -0.93 -13.83 -3.96
CA ASN A 147 -2.22 -14.42 -4.35
C ASN A 147 -3.41 -13.43 -4.43
N GLY A 148 -3.26 -12.19 -3.96
CA GLY A 148 -4.28 -11.16 -4.09
C GLY A 148 -4.08 -10.19 -5.24
N THR A 149 -2.89 -10.17 -5.84
CA THR A 149 -2.56 -9.32 -6.99
C THR A 149 -3.14 -9.89 -8.27
#